data_AF-A0AAN7TQ19-F1
#
_entry.id   AF-A0AAN7TQ19-F1
#
_cell.length_a   1.000
_cell.length_b   1.000
_cell.length_c   1.000
_cell.angle_alpha   90.00
_cell.angle_beta   90.00
_cell.angle_gamma   90.00
#
_symmetry.space_group_name_H-M   'P 1'
#
loop_
_entity.id
_entity.type
_entity.pdbx_description
1 polymer ?
#
loop_
_entity_poly.entity_id
_entity_poly.type
_entity_poly.pdbx_seq_one_letter_code
_entity_poly.pdbx_strand_id
1 'polypeptide(L)'
;MDNGKEVVAKIPNPNSGQPHFTTASEVATMKFAREVLRTPLPEVYAWSSRVQETLVGAEFILMEKMNGVELEHFLPEMTIQDRLEVVKAVAGYQKSWASVSFEVFGSLYFPEDVGESAWPSLTYLDHEGRKVHDPRFVIGPSTGREMFDNGRANIEFDRGPWKSLEDYHAAIGKREIARVKHIPELSSSPVSLHGPGLYQPTREKKTNALETYLTLFTHLLPADRYLGSPHLWHGDLHAGNIFVDPSNPTLVVGLIDWQSSELSPLYFQARQPHLIDHEGPTMHGLERPTLPADSAELEPSKKKAAQAFFYRQSCIWNARRFLSALSSRKPRHSCCFFSLATYSSTEKQRTWRKLANWKAYATPSPELKAPYIPFLSQPQISKQFKLIWRVQR
;
A
#
# COMPACT_ATOMS: atom_id res chain seq x y z
N MET A 1 3.12 -1.25 -31.61
CA MET A 1 3.99 -0.25 -32.27
C MET A 1 4.59 -0.86 -33.53
N ASP A 2 5.18 -0.08 -34.42
CA ASP A 2 5.74 -0.57 -35.71
C ASP A 2 6.89 -1.58 -35.54
N ASN A 3 7.42 -1.74 -34.32
CA ASN A 3 8.43 -2.73 -33.94
C ASN A 3 7.85 -4.00 -33.29
N GLY A 4 6.53 -4.20 -33.31
CA GLY A 4 5.87 -5.36 -32.70
C GLY A 4 5.79 -5.33 -31.17
N LYS A 5 6.35 -4.32 -30.48
CA LYS A 5 6.19 -4.18 -29.03
C LYS A 5 4.77 -3.72 -28.69
N GLU A 6 4.25 -4.29 -27.60
CA GLU A 6 3.04 -3.87 -26.94
C GLU A 6 3.35 -2.83 -25.86
N VAL A 7 2.43 -1.89 -25.67
CA VAL A 7 2.55 -0.80 -24.70
C VAL A 7 1.27 -0.72 -23.87
N VAL A 8 1.40 -0.32 -22.62
CA VAL A 8 0.28 -0.01 -21.74
C VAL A 8 0.19 1.51 -21.59
N ALA A 9 -1.02 2.04 -21.78
CA ALA A 9 -1.34 3.41 -21.45
C ALA A 9 -2.13 3.44 -20.13
N LYS A 10 -1.56 4.06 -19.09
CA LYS A 10 -2.22 4.32 -17.82
C LYS A 10 -2.75 5.75 -17.82
N ILE A 11 -4.03 5.92 -17.51
CA ILE A 11 -4.66 7.22 -17.28
C ILE A 11 -5.17 7.19 -15.85
N PRO A 12 -4.74 8.12 -14.96
CA PRO A 12 -5.17 8.11 -13.58
C PRO A 12 -6.65 8.46 -13.49
N ASN A 13 -7.36 7.80 -12.57
CA ASN A 13 -8.73 8.16 -12.26
C ASN A 13 -8.76 9.49 -11.45
N PRO A 14 -9.85 10.27 -11.49
CA PRO A 14 -9.95 11.51 -10.72
C PRO A 14 -9.76 11.35 -9.20
N ASN A 15 -9.90 10.13 -8.67
CA ASN A 15 -9.70 9.79 -7.27
C ASN A 15 -8.31 9.18 -6.96
N SER A 16 -7.39 9.14 -7.93
CA SER A 16 -6.06 8.54 -7.79
C SER A 16 -5.10 9.35 -6.90
N GLY A 17 -5.44 10.58 -6.56
CA GLY A 17 -4.63 11.46 -5.72
C GLY A 17 -4.67 12.89 -6.24
N GLN A 18 -3.69 13.70 -5.83
CA GLN A 18 -3.61 15.07 -6.30
C GLN A 18 -3.21 15.11 -7.78
N PRO A 19 -3.97 15.82 -8.63
CA PRO A 19 -3.60 16.03 -10.02
C PRO A 19 -2.17 16.56 -10.14
N HIS A 20 -1.52 16.23 -11.24
CA HIS A 20 -0.10 16.45 -11.52
C HIS A 20 0.86 15.66 -10.61
N PHE A 21 0.74 15.82 -9.29
CA PHE A 21 1.69 15.24 -8.34
C PHE A 21 1.67 13.71 -8.33
N THR A 22 0.50 13.08 -8.43
CA THR A 22 0.40 11.61 -8.42
C THR A 22 1.16 10.98 -9.59
N THR A 23 0.93 11.47 -10.82
CA THR A 23 1.60 10.93 -12.02
C THR A 23 3.08 11.27 -12.06
N ALA A 24 3.46 12.52 -11.74
CA ALA A 24 4.87 12.90 -11.70
C ALA A 24 5.68 12.08 -10.68
N SER A 25 5.11 11.89 -9.48
CA SER A 25 5.73 11.09 -8.42
C SER A 25 5.85 9.62 -8.78
N GLU A 26 4.81 9.05 -9.39
CA GLU A 26 4.81 7.65 -9.81
C GLU A 26 5.96 7.38 -10.80
N VAL A 27 6.11 8.21 -11.84
CA VAL A 27 7.15 7.98 -12.85
C VAL A 27 8.56 8.13 -12.27
N ALA A 28 8.79 9.16 -11.46
CA ALA A 28 10.08 9.36 -10.79
C ALA A 28 10.42 8.18 -9.86
N THR A 29 9.43 7.71 -9.09
CA THR A 29 9.57 6.54 -8.22
C THR A 29 9.88 5.27 -9.01
N MET A 30 9.18 5.03 -10.12
CA MET A 30 9.42 3.88 -10.97
C MET A 30 10.83 3.88 -11.55
N LYS A 31 11.31 5.04 -12.03
CA LYS A 31 12.66 5.19 -12.57
C LYS A 31 13.72 4.92 -11.50
N PHE A 32 13.57 5.50 -10.31
CA PHE A 32 14.47 5.24 -9.19
C PHE A 32 14.48 3.76 -8.79
N ALA A 33 13.30 3.14 -8.62
CA ALA A 33 13.18 1.75 -8.21
C ALA A 33 13.77 0.77 -9.25
N ARG A 34 13.60 1.04 -10.55
CA ARG A 34 14.17 0.23 -11.63
C ARG A 34 15.69 0.38 -11.71
N GLU A 35 16.20 1.61 -11.74
CA GLU A 35 17.62 1.87 -12.01
C GLU A 35 18.51 1.74 -10.77
N VAL A 36 18.04 2.19 -9.60
CA VAL A 36 18.82 2.20 -8.35
C VAL A 36 18.56 0.94 -7.54
N LEU A 37 17.29 0.59 -7.31
CA LEU A 37 16.92 -0.56 -6.46
C LEU A 37 16.88 -1.89 -7.23
N ARG A 38 17.08 -1.88 -8.55
CA ARG A 38 17.05 -3.05 -9.45
C ARG A 38 15.75 -3.84 -9.34
N THR A 39 14.66 -3.13 -9.16
CA THR A 39 13.33 -3.73 -9.05
C THR A 39 12.74 -3.93 -10.45
N PRO A 40 12.13 -5.08 -10.77
CA PRO A 40 11.56 -5.34 -12.09
C PRO A 40 10.26 -4.56 -12.26
N LEU A 41 10.34 -3.33 -12.76
CA LEU A 41 9.20 -2.48 -13.07
C LEU A 41 9.10 -2.29 -14.58
N PRO A 42 7.93 -2.00 -15.17
CA PRO A 42 7.83 -1.66 -16.58
C PRO A 42 8.63 -0.39 -16.90
N GLU A 43 9.28 -0.36 -18.05
CA GLU A 43 9.96 0.84 -18.55
C GLU A 43 8.96 1.91 -18.99
N VAL A 44 9.11 3.14 -18.50
CA VAL A 44 8.28 4.27 -18.93
C VAL A 44 8.86 4.86 -20.21
N TYR A 45 8.05 4.89 -21.28
CA TYR A 45 8.44 5.41 -22.59
C TYR A 45 8.09 6.88 -22.77
N ALA A 46 6.92 7.29 -22.28
CA ALA A 46 6.47 8.68 -22.31
C ALA A 46 5.41 8.88 -21.23
N TRP A 47 5.27 10.10 -20.74
CA TRP A 47 4.27 10.43 -19.73
C TRP A 47 4.02 11.94 -19.76
N SER A 48 2.90 12.36 -19.18
CA SER A 48 2.66 13.77 -18.85
C SER A 48 1.71 13.84 -17.67
N SER A 49 2.10 14.65 -16.68
CA SER A 49 1.29 14.98 -15.50
C SER A 49 0.50 16.29 -15.67
N ARG A 50 0.75 17.05 -16.75
CA ARG A 50 0.15 18.36 -16.98
C ARG A 50 -0.92 18.26 -18.05
N VAL A 51 -2.18 18.13 -17.62
CA VAL A 51 -3.36 17.97 -18.50
C VAL A 51 -3.40 19.01 -19.62
N GLN A 52 -2.98 20.25 -19.36
CA GLN A 52 -3.01 21.35 -20.32
C GLN A 52 -2.01 21.16 -21.47
N GLU A 53 -1.00 20.31 -21.29
CA GLU A 53 0.05 20.02 -22.27
C GLU A 53 -0.26 18.77 -23.11
N THR A 54 -1.36 18.06 -22.81
CA THR A 54 -1.70 16.82 -23.50
C THR A 54 -2.87 17.00 -24.47
N LEU A 55 -2.73 16.43 -25.68
CA LEU A 55 -3.80 16.42 -26.69
C LEU A 55 -5.02 15.59 -26.27
N VAL A 56 -4.82 14.65 -25.34
CA VAL A 56 -5.87 13.74 -24.84
C VAL A 56 -6.67 14.36 -23.69
N GLY A 57 -6.29 15.56 -23.21
CA GLY A 57 -6.98 16.25 -22.12
C GLY A 57 -6.92 15.50 -20.79
N ALA A 58 -5.89 14.69 -20.58
CA ALA A 58 -5.69 13.90 -19.37
C ALA A 58 -4.20 13.67 -19.10
N GLU A 59 -3.87 13.38 -17.83
CA GLU A 59 -2.57 12.84 -17.44
C GLU A 59 -2.42 11.43 -18.01
N PHE A 60 -1.19 11.02 -18.32
CA PHE A 60 -0.94 9.66 -18.80
C PHE A 60 0.47 9.17 -18.52
N ILE A 61 0.62 7.85 -18.49
CA ILE A 61 1.90 7.15 -18.53
C ILE A 61 1.81 6.08 -19.63
N LEU A 62 2.71 6.15 -20.62
CA LEU A 62 2.94 5.11 -21.62
C LEU A 62 4.16 4.30 -21.21
N MET A 63 3.98 2.99 -21.03
CA MET A 63 5.03 2.12 -20.50
C MET A 63 5.01 0.73 -21.13
N GLU A 64 6.08 -0.02 -20.89
CA GLU A 64 6.24 -1.43 -21.23
C GLU A 64 5.06 -2.25 -20.72
N LYS A 65 4.50 -3.12 -21.58
CA LYS A 65 3.60 -4.18 -21.14
C LYS A 65 4.45 -5.28 -20.50
N MET A 66 4.18 -5.62 -19.24
CA MET A 66 4.89 -6.71 -18.57
C MET A 66 4.70 -8.03 -19.33
N ASN A 67 5.82 -8.68 -19.67
CA ASN A 67 5.83 -10.01 -20.28
C ASN A 67 5.66 -11.11 -19.21
N GLY A 68 4.50 -11.10 -18.56
CA GLY A 68 4.13 -12.06 -17.53
C GLY A 68 2.62 -12.09 -17.32
N VAL A 69 2.19 -12.91 -16.37
CA VAL A 69 0.78 -12.99 -15.95
C VAL A 69 0.70 -12.70 -14.46
N GLU A 70 -0.37 -12.02 -14.06
CA GLU A 70 -0.65 -11.72 -12.65
C GLU A 70 -0.63 -12.99 -11.80
N LEU A 71 0.12 -12.96 -10.70
CA LEU A 71 0.29 -14.06 -9.76
C LEU A 71 -1.07 -14.58 -9.25
N GLU A 72 -2.06 -13.69 -9.12
CA GLU A 72 -3.41 -14.02 -8.66
C GLU A 72 -4.07 -15.16 -9.46
N HIS A 73 -3.77 -15.28 -10.75
CA HIS A 73 -4.30 -16.36 -11.59
C HIS A 73 -3.69 -17.73 -11.26
N PHE A 74 -2.44 -17.78 -10.81
CA PHE A 74 -1.78 -19.05 -10.45
C PHE A 74 -1.98 -19.41 -8.98
N LEU A 75 -2.28 -18.45 -8.11
CA LEU A 75 -2.37 -18.70 -6.67
C LEU A 75 -3.26 -19.87 -6.26
N PRO A 76 -4.46 -20.08 -6.84
CA PRO A 76 -5.31 -21.20 -6.48
C PRO A 76 -4.64 -22.56 -6.71
N GLU A 77 -3.81 -22.68 -7.75
CA GLU A 77 -3.19 -23.92 -8.20
C GLU A 77 -1.78 -24.13 -7.64
N MET A 78 -1.10 -23.05 -7.24
CA MET A 78 0.26 -23.11 -6.69
C MET A 78 0.36 -23.99 -5.45
N THR A 79 1.35 -24.87 -5.46
CA THR A 79 1.75 -25.59 -4.25
C THR A 79 2.30 -24.60 -3.24
N ILE A 80 2.39 -25.01 -1.98
CA ILE A 80 2.90 -24.09 -0.98
C ILE A 80 4.41 -23.86 -1.07
N GLN A 81 5.15 -24.81 -1.64
CA GLN A 81 6.55 -24.64 -1.99
C GLN A 81 6.70 -23.52 -3.02
N ASP A 82 5.86 -23.50 -4.06
CA ASP A 82 5.86 -22.43 -5.07
C ASP A 82 5.56 -21.07 -4.44
N ARG A 83 4.56 -21.01 -3.55
CA ARG A 83 4.22 -19.78 -2.82
C ARG A 83 5.39 -19.30 -1.96
N LEU A 84 6.12 -20.22 -1.32
CA LEU A 84 7.28 -19.88 -0.52
C LEU A 84 8.41 -19.29 -1.38
N GLU A 85 8.64 -19.80 -2.58
CA GLU A 85 9.63 -19.23 -3.51
C GLU A 85 9.25 -17.82 -3.95
N VAL A 86 7.98 -17.57 -4.28
CA VAL A 86 7.51 -16.22 -4.58
C VAL A 86 7.68 -15.29 -3.37
N VAL A 87 7.37 -15.75 -2.17
CA VAL A 87 7.57 -14.96 -0.94
C VAL A 87 9.04 -14.63 -0.72
N LYS A 88 9.96 -15.56 -0.98
CA LYS A 88 11.40 -15.31 -0.93
C LYS A 88 11.84 -14.26 -1.96
N ALA A 89 11.33 -14.35 -3.19
CA ALA A 89 11.62 -13.38 -4.24
C ALA A 89 11.15 -11.98 -3.83
N VAL A 90 9.90 -11.85 -3.36
CA VAL A 90 9.34 -10.59 -2.84
C VAL A 90 10.15 -10.05 -1.67
N ALA A 91 10.53 -10.90 -0.71
CA ALA A 91 11.37 -10.50 0.41
C ALA A 91 12.77 -10.02 -0.05
N GLY A 92 13.30 -10.58 -1.14
CA GLY A 92 14.53 -10.12 -1.79
C GLY A 92 14.41 -8.67 -2.28
N TYR A 93 13.32 -8.32 -2.96
CA TYR A 93 13.06 -6.94 -3.39
C TYR A 93 12.84 -5.99 -2.21
N GLN A 94 12.04 -6.41 -1.22
CA GLN A 94 11.83 -5.64 0.01
C GLN A 94 13.14 -5.39 0.77
N LYS A 95 14.07 -6.35 0.76
CA LYS A 95 15.42 -6.17 1.33
C LYS A 95 16.20 -5.10 0.57
N SER A 96 16.13 -5.10 -0.76
CA SER A 96 16.74 -4.06 -1.60
C SER A 96 16.17 -2.68 -1.26
N TRP A 97 14.85 -2.56 -1.17
CA TRP A 97 14.18 -1.29 -0.83
C TRP A 97 14.56 -0.79 0.56
N ALA A 98 14.60 -1.67 1.56
CA ALA A 98 15.02 -1.33 2.91
C ALA A 98 16.53 -0.99 2.99
N SER A 99 17.35 -1.45 2.05
CA SER A 99 18.80 -1.18 2.08
C SER A 99 19.16 0.28 1.76
N VAL A 100 18.23 1.02 1.14
CA VAL A 100 18.40 2.43 0.77
C VAL A 100 17.55 3.32 1.66
N SER A 101 18.17 4.33 2.27
CA SER A 101 17.47 5.28 3.15
C SER A 101 17.71 6.72 2.72
N PHE A 102 16.73 7.58 2.98
CA PHE A 102 16.72 8.98 2.53
C PHE A 102 16.87 9.94 3.71
N GLU A 103 17.25 11.19 3.44
CA GLU A 103 17.38 12.22 4.48
C GLU A 103 16.06 12.93 4.80
N VAL A 104 15.05 12.77 3.94
CA VAL A 104 13.80 13.55 3.99
C VAL A 104 12.61 12.64 3.68
N PHE A 105 11.48 12.87 4.36
CA PHE A 105 10.20 12.23 4.10
C PHE A 105 9.40 13.00 3.04
N GLY A 106 8.63 12.32 2.20
CA GLY A 106 7.90 12.94 1.10
C GLY A 106 7.67 11.96 -0.04
N SER A 107 7.63 12.45 -1.29
CA SER A 107 7.63 11.59 -2.48
C SER A 107 8.74 12.00 -3.45
N LEU A 108 9.20 11.06 -4.29
CA LEU A 108 10.22 11.31 -5.31
C LEU A 108 9.60 12.00 -6.52
N TYR A 109 10.31 12.96 -7.11
CA TYR A 109 9.92 13.67 -8.33
C TYR A 109 11.13 13.93 -9.22
N PHE A 110 10.89 14.29 -10.48
CA PHE A 110 11.90 15.01 -11.26
C PHE A 110 11.92 16.50 -10.84
N PRO A 111 13.08 17.17 -10.93
CA PRO A 111 13.20 18.58 -10.54
C PRO A 111 12.17 19.50 -11.21
N GLU A 112 11.83 19.24 -12.47
CA GLU A 112 10.95 20.09 -13.28
C GLU A 112 9.46 20.00 -12.87
N ASP A 113 9.10 18.98 -12.08
CA ASP A 113 7.71 18.73 -11.70
C ASP A 113 7.27 19.45 -10.43
N VAL A 114 8.20 19.85 -9.56
CA VAL A 114 7.86 20.39 -8.22
C VAL A 114 7.93 21.92 -8.12
N GLY A 115 7.99 22.60 -9.27
CA GLY A 115 7.94 24.07 -9.40
C GLY A 115 9.29 24.78 -9.17
N GLU A 116 9.29 26.11 -9.28
CA GLU A 116 10.50 26.97 -9.21
C GLU A 116 11.15 27.06 -7.81
N SER A 117 10.51 26.49 -6.78
CA SER A 117 11.13 26.35 -5.47
C SER A 117 12.39 25.49 -5.61
N ALA A 118 13.54 26.01 -5.18
CA ALA A 118 14.81 25.29 -5.25
C ALA A 118 14.80 24.08 -4.29
N TRP A 119 14.20 22.98 -4.72
CA TRP A 119 14.25 21.71 -4.01
C TRP A 119 15.67 21.14 -4.13
N PRO A 120 16.29 20.70 -3.01
CA PRO A 120 17.62 20.12 -3.07
C PRO A 120 17.57 18.83 -3.88
N SER A 121 18.60 18.61 -4.70
CA SER A 121 18.83 17.35 -5.38
C SER A 121 18.84 16.18 -4.40
N LEU A 122 18.31 15.05 -4.85
CA LEU A 122 18.15 13.85 -4.03
C LEU A 122 19.50 13.42 -3.45
N THR A 123 19.48 13.17 -2.14
CA THR A 123 20.59 12.58 -1.44
C THR A 123 20.10 11.42 -0.58
N TYR A 124 20.76 10.26 -0.71
CA TYR A 124 20.38 9.04 -0.03
C TYR A 124 21.61 8.21 0.36
N LEU A 125 21.42 7.28 1.30
CA LEU A 125 22.40 6.26 1.64
C LEU A 125 22.10 5.00 0.83
N ASP A 126 23.08 4.53 0.07
CA ASP A 126 22.94 3.28 -0.69
C ASP A 126 23.03 2.03 0.20
N HIS A 127 22.93 0.85 -0.42
CA HIS A 127 23.00 -0.44 0.27
C HIS A 127 24.32 -0.70 1.03
N GLU A 128 25.39 0.01 0.69
CA GLU A 128 26.68 -0.03 1.39
C GLU A 128 26.80 1.05 2.47
N GLY A 129 25.78 1.91 2.63
CA GLY A 129 25.77 3.05 3.55
C GLY A 129 26.54 4.26 3.02
N ARG A 130 26.85 4.31 1.73
CA ARG A 130 27.53 5.45 1.10
C ARG A 130 26.52 6.52 0.75
N LYS A 131 26.88 7.78 0.99
CA LYS A 131 26.09 8.93 0.61
C LYS A 131 26.18 9.16 -0.90
N VAL A 132 25.04 9.05 -1.58
CA VAL A 132 24.91 9.25 -3.03
C VAL A 132 24.11 10.52 -3.27
N HIS A 133 24.61 11.34 -4.20
CA HIS A 133 23.93 12.53 -4.69
C HIS A 133 23.43 12.26 -6.11
N ASP A 134 22.11 12.29 -6.31
CA ASP A 134 21.46 12.03 -7.60
C ASP A 134 20.66 13.26 -8.05
N PRO A 135 21.20 14.09 -8.96
CA PRO A 135 20.56 15.32 -9.39
C PRO A 135 19.31 15.07 -10.26
N ARG A 136 19.08 13.83 -10.70
CA ARG A 136 17.92 13.47 -11.52
C ARG A 136 16.62 13.49 -10.73
N PHE A 137 16.68 13.49 -9.41
CA PHE A 137 15.52 13.40 -8.55
C PHE A 137 15.54 14.47 -7.45
N VAL A 138 14.37 14.74 -6.91
CA VAL A 138 14.15 15.58 -5.71
C VAL A 138 13.08 14.94 -4.82
N ILE A 139 13.01 15.36 -3.56
CA ILE A 139 11.94 14.95 -2.64
C ILE A 139 11.00 16.13 -2.44
N GLY A 140 9.74 15.94 -2.83
CA GLY A 140 8.68 16.94 -2.75
C GLY A 140 7.51 16.51 -1.85
N PRO A 141 6.34 17.14 -1.99
CA PRO A 141 5.14 16.80 -1.22
C PRO A 141 4.77 15.32 -1.34
N SER A 142 4.32 14.71 -0.24
CA SER A 142 3.88 13.32 -0.25
C SER A 142 2.61 13.12 -1.09
N THR A 143 2.60 12.05 -1.88
CA THR A 143 1.44 11.55 -2.64
C THR A 143 0.72 10.38 -1.98
N GLY A 144 1.10 10.04 -0.73
CA GLY A 144 0.49 8.96 0.02
C GLY A 144 -1.03 9.09 0.10
N ARG A 145 -1.75 7.97 0.08
CA ARG A 145 -3.23 7.96 0.09
C ARG A 145 -3.84 8.70 1.27
N GLU A 146 -3.17 8.71 2.41
CA GLU A 146 -3.60 9.46 3.60
C GLU A 146 -3.49 10.99 3.43
N MET A 147 -2.87 11.51 2.36
CA MET A 147 -2.84 12.93 2.01
C MET A 147 -4.04 13.35 1.14
N PHE A 148 -4.78 12.40 0.56
CA PHE A 148 -5.86 12.70 -0.39
C PHE A 148 -7.22 12.13 0.07
N ASP A 149 -7.24 10.89 0.53
CA ASP A 149 -8.46 10.16 0.85
C ASP A 149 -9.25 10.78 2.02
N ASN A 150 -10.50 10.35 2.17
CA ASN A 150 -11.38 10.71 3.29
C ASN A 150 -11.65 12.22 3.43
N GLY A 151 -11.72 12.92 2.30
CA GLY A 151 -12.04 14.35 2.22
C GLY A 151 -10.83 15.29 2.35
N ARG A 152 -9.61 14.75 2.45
CA ARG A 152 -8.38 15.56 2.60
C ARG A 152 -7.94 16.23 1.30
N ALA A 153 -8.37 15.72 0.15
CA ALA A 153 -8.14 16.31 -1.16
C ALA A 153 -8.47 17.82 -1.22
N ASN A 154 -9.52 18.25 -0.51
CA ASN A 154 -10.04 19.62 -0.58
C ASN A 154 -9.65 20.48 0.64
N ILE A 155 -8.70 20.04 1.46
CA ILE A 155 -8.30 20.72 2.69
C ILE A 155 -6.84 21.10 2.57
N GLU A 156 -6.51 22.34 2.90
CA GLU A 156 -5.14 22.80 2.87
C GLU A 156 -4.41 22.47 4.17
N PHE A 157 -3.26 21.80 4.04
CA PHE A 157 -2.36 21.46 5.13
C PHE A 157 -0.98 21.15 4.57
N ASP A 158 0.01 21.11 5.46
CA ASP A 158 1.38 20.73 5.14
C ASP A 158 1.46 19.28 4.61
N ARG A 159 1.87 19.14 3.35
CA ARG A 159 2.07 17.85 2.65
C ARG A 159 3.54 17.45 2.58
N GLY A 160 4.40 18.17 3.29
CA GLY A 160 5.83 17.96 3.31
C GLY A 160 6.53 18.66 2.14
N PRO A 161 7.81 18.34 1.94
CA PRO A 161 8.57 17.28 2.59
C PRO A 161 8.99 17.60 4.04
N TRP A 162 9.38 16.58 4.81
CA TRP A 162 9.75 16.71 6.23
C TRP A 162 11.15 16.20 6.52
N LYS A 163 11.94 16.92 7.34
CA LYS A 163 13.36 16.63 7.60
C LYS A 163 13.60 15.71 8.80
N SER A 164 12.62 15.57 9.67
CA SER A 164 12.75 14.76 10.89
C SER A 164 11.53 13.86 11.07
N LEU A 165 11.71 12.78 11.82
CA LEU A 165 10.62 11.86 12.16
C LEU A 165 9.57 12.58 13.01
N GLU A 166 10.03 13.50 13.84
CA GLU A 166 9.22 14.35 14.68
C GLU A 166 8.33 15.28 13.85
N ASP A 167 8.89 15.94 12.82
CA ASP A 167 8.13 16.79 11.89
C ASP A 167 7.12 15.97 11.10
N TYR A 168 7.51 14.78 10.61
CA TYR A 168 6.62 13.86 9.91
C TYR A 168 5.39 13.49 10.76
N HIS A 169 5.59 13.14 12.04
CA HIS A 169 4.49 12.83 12.95
C HIS A 169 3.67 14.04 13.36
N ALA A 170 4.31 15.19 13.58
CA ALA A 170 3.60 16.44 13.85
C ALA A 170 2.69 16.83 12.67
N ALA A 171 3.14 16.64 11.43
CA ALA A 171 2.36 16.89 10.23
C ALA A 171 1.12 15.99 10.15
N ILE A 172 1.23 14.70 10.51
CA ILE A 172 0.08 13.79 10.62
C ILE A 172 -0.97 14.36 11.59
N GLY A 173 -0.56 14.73 12.80
CA GLY A 173 -1.49 15.27 13.81
C GLY A 173 -2.15 16.58 13.35
N LYS A 174 -1.36 17.51 12.81
CA LYS A 174 -1.85 18.80 12.28
C LYS A 174 -2.81 18.62 11.10
N ARG A 175 -2.50 17.71 10.16
CA ARG A 175 -3.37 17.33 9.04
C ARG A 175 -4.71 16.81 9.53
N GLU A 176 -4.72 15.90 10.51
CA GLU A 176 -5.98 15.37 11.04
C GLU A 176 -6.79 16.45 11.79
N ILE A 177 -6.14 17.37 12.49
CA ILE A 177 -6.82 18.52 13.12
C ILE A 177 -7.45 19.41 12.04
N ALA A 178 -6.70 19.75 10.98
CA ALA A 178 -7.22 20.50 9.85
C ALA A 178 -8.43 19.79 9.22
N ARG A 179 -8.33 18.47 9.03
CA ARG A 179 -9.43 17.64 8.54
C ARG A 179 -10.67 17.70 9.43
N VAL A 180 -10.51 17.47 10.73
CA VAL A 180 -11.61 17.49 11.72
C VAL A 180 -12.27 18.85 11.79
N LYS A 181 -11.54 19.95 11.55
CA LYS A 181 -12.11 21.30 11.51
C LYS A 181 -12.93 21.57 10.25
N HIS A 182 -12.50 21.09 9.08
CA HIS A 182 -13.11 21.49 7.80
C HIS A 182 -14.06 20.47 7.17
N ILE A 183 -14.00 19.18 7.53
CA ILE A 183 -14.88 18.18 6.92
C ILE A 183 -16.35 18.40 7.32
N PRO A 184 -17.35 18.35 6.42
CA PRO A 184 -18.75 18.61 6.76
C PRO A 184 -19.30 17.62 7.79
N GLU A 185 -19.00 16.34 7.62
CA GLU A 185 -19.43 15.26 8.51
C GLU A 185 -18.23 14.49 9.05
N LEU A 186 -18.27 14.20 10.34
CA LEU A 186 -17.24 13.39 10.97
C LEU A 186 -17.44 11.93 10.59
N SER A 187 -16.46 11.38 9.87
CA SER A 187 -16.44 9.94 9.58
C SER A 187 -16.45 9.12 10.87
N SER A 188 -17.36 8.15 10.96
CA SER A 188 -17.36 7.14 12.02
C SER A 188 -16.09 6.30 11.93
N SER A 189 -15.52 5.97 13.09
CA SER A 189 -14.43 5.01 13.13
C SER A 189 -14.99 3.60 12.85
N PRO A 190 -14.38 2.80 11.96
CA PRO A 190 -14.84 1.43 11.71
C PRO A 190 -14.65 0.51 12.93
N VAL A 191 -13.83 0.92 13.90
CA VAL A 191 -13.48 0.12 15.08
C VAL A 191 -14.29 0.56 16.32
N SER A 192 -14.82 1.79 16.33
CA SER A 192 -15.52 2.32 17.50
C SER A 192 -16.99 1.90 17.52
N LEU A 193 -17.46 1.42 18.67
CA LEU A 193 -18.89 1.21 18.91
C LEU A 193 -19.55 2.57 19.22
N HIS A 194 -20.61 2.87 18.49
CA HIS A 194 -21.38 4.11 18.61
C HIS A 194 -22.77 3.81 19.17
N GLY A 195 -23.26 4.65 20.09
CA GLY A 195 -24.59 4.49 20.67
C GLY A 195 -24.81 5.31 21.94
N PRO A 196 -26.05 5.40 22.46
CA PRO A 196 -26.33 6.02 23.75
C PRO A 196 -25.49 5.38 24.86
N GLY A 197 -24.77 6.19 25.64
CA GLY A 197 -23.85 5.71 26.68
C GLY A 197 -22.49 5.20 26.18
N LEU A 198 -22.25 5.19 24.86
CA LEU A 198 -20.99 4.80 24.23
C LEU A 198 -20.24 6.02 23.65
N TYR A 199 -19.11 5.77 23.01
CA TYR A 199 -18.32 6.83 22.38
C TYR A 199 -19.14 7.57 21.32
N GLN A 200 -19.18 8.89 21.45
CA GLN A 200 -19.81 9.81 20.51
C GLN A 200 -18.72 10.70 19.90
N PRO A 201 -18.43 10.58 18.59
CA PRO A 201 -17.37 11.32 17.92
C PRO A 201 -17.80 12.78 17.73
N THR A 202 -17.56 13.63 18.72
CA THR A 202 -17.69 15.08 18.57
C THR A 202 -16.40 15.67 17.98
N ARG A 203 -16.49 16.83 17.31
CA ARG A 203 -15.31 17.54 16.80
C ARG A 203 -14.35 17.86 17.93
N GLU A 204 -14.87 18.36 19.04
CA GLU A 204 -14.10 18.67 20.25
C GLU A 204 -13.33 17.44 20.77
N LYS A 205 -14.00 16.29 20.94
CA LYS A 205 -13.34 15.06 21.40
C LYS A 205 -12.25 14.59 20.45
N LYS A 206 -12.50 14.66 19.13
CA LYS A 206 -11.49 14.30 18.13
C LYS A 206 -10.31 15.26 18.14
N THR A 207 -10.57 16.56 18.21
CA THR A 207 -9.50 17.58 18.31
C THR A 207 -8.67 17.39 19.56
N ASN A 208 -9.29 17.21 20.73
CA ASN A 208 -8.57 16.98 21.99
C ASN A 208 -7.73 15.69 21.94
N ALA A 209 -8.26 14.60 21.36
CA ALA A 209 -7.48 13.38 21.15
C ALA A 209 -6.27 13.60 20.23
N LEU A 210 -6.40 14.42 19.18
CA LEU A 210 -5.31 14.76 18.27
C LEU A 210 -4.27 15.70 18.91
N GLU A 211 -4.71 16.65 19.73
CA GLU A 211 -3.82 17.50 20.52
C GLU A 211 -3.05 16.68 21.57
N THR A 212 -3.72 15.72 22.22
CA THR A 212 -3.08 14.75 23.11
C THR A 212 -2.09 13.87 22.35
N TYR A 213 -2.41 13.44 21.12
CA TYR A 213 -1.45 12.74 20.27
C TYR A 213 -0.20 13.60 20.02
N LEU A 214 -0.38 14.90 19.70
CA LEU A 214 0.72 15.84 19.46
C LEU A 214 1.63 16.05 20.68
N THR A 215 1.14 15.85 21.91
CA THR A 215 1.97 15.92 23.12
C THR A 215 2.68 14.60 23.44
N LEU A 216 2.12 13.47 23.01
CA LEU A 216 2.62 12.13 23.38
C LEU A 216 3.54 11.49 22.33
N PHE A 217 3.40 11.83 21.05
CA PHE A 217 4.02 11.02 19.98
C PHE A 217 5.53 10.90 20.08
N THR A 218 6.23 11.92 20.59
CA THR A 218 7.68 11.93 20.80
C THR A 218 8.14 10.82 21.74
N HIS A 219 7.30 10.43 22.69
CA HIS A 219 7.53 9.30 23.60
C HIS A 219 7.18 7.94 23.00
N LEU A 220 6.44 7.93 21.87
CA LEU A 220 6.01 6.74 21.15
C LEU A 220 6.90 6.42 19.95
N LEU A 221 7.80 7.32 19.56
CA LEU A 221 8.72 7.10 18.45
C LEU A 221 9.67 5.93 18.75
N PRO A 222 10.03 5.12 17.74
CA PRO A 222 10.99 4.05 17.93
C PRO A 222 12.35 4.63 18.32
N ALA A 223 13.01 4.00 19.29
CA ALA A 223 14.39 4.31 19.63
C ALA A 223 15.37 3.93 18.50
N ASP A 224 15.00 2.94 17.67
CA ASP A 224 15.77 2.53 16.51
C ASP A 224 15.60 3.54 15.36
N ARG A 225 16.65 4.34 15.14
CA ARG A 225 16.68 5.37 14.09
C ARG A 225 16.58 4.81 12.69
N TYR A 226 17.00 3.56 12.46
CA TYR A 226 16.88 2.93 11.14
C TYR A 226 15.43 2.57 10.83
N LEU A 227 14.66 2.09 11.82
CA LEU A 227 13.23 1.89 11.62
C LEU A 227 12.50 3.23 11.38
N GLY A 228 12.99 4.28 12.01
CA GLY A 228 12.46 5.62 11.90
C GLY A 228 12.83 6.39 10.65
N SER A 229 13.82 5.95 9.86
CA SER A 229 14.26 6.71 8.69
C SER A 229 13.37 6.48 7.46
N PRO A 230 13.30 7.46 6.54
CA PRO A 230 12.50 7.33 5.32
C PRO A 230 13.10 6.29 4.39
N HIS A 231 12.25 5.38 3.92
CA HIS A 231 12.58 4.37 2.93
C HIS A 231 11.49 4.31 1.87
N LEU A 232 11.85 3.85 0.67
CA LEU A 232 10.85 3.54 -0.34
C LEU A 232 10.22 2.17 -0.03
N TRP A 233 8.91 2.06 -0.22
CA TRP A 233 8.20 0.79 -0.10
C TRP A 233 7.02 0.73 -1.06
N HIS A 234 6.62 -0.48 -1.43
CA HIS A 234 5.44 -0.71 -2.24
C HIS A 234 4.19 -0.77 -1.36
N GLY A 235 3.35 0.25 -1.43
CA GLY A 235 2.17 0.41 -0.55
C GLY A 235 1.03 -0.58 -0.82
N ASP A 236 0.89 -1.06 -2.07
CA ASP A 236 -0.22 -1.94 -2.49
C ASP A 236 0.26 -3.26 -3.13
N LEU A 237 1.22 -3.94 -2.49
CA LEU A 237 1.83 -5.15 -3.05
C LEU A 237 0.94 -6.38 -2.80
N HIS A 238 -0.05 -6.59 -3.66
CA HIS A 238 -0.90 -7.79 -3.69
C HIS A 238 -0.66 -8.63 -4.95
N ALA A 239 -1.28 -9.81 -5.02
CA ALA A 239 -1.04 -10.79 -6.08
C ALA A 239 -1.33 -10.26 -7.51
N GLY A 240 -2.40 -9.48 -7.69
CA GLY A 240 -2.65 -8.77 -8.96
C GLY A 240 -1.56 -7.76 -9.38
N ASN A 241 -0.75 -7.25 -8.45
CA ASN A 241 0.35 -6.31 -8.77
C ASN A 241 1.71 -7.01 -8.93
N ILE A 242 1.74 -8.35 -8.85
CA ILE A 242 2.93 -9.17 -9.04
C ILE A 242 2.76 -9.98 -10.32
N PHE A 243 3.65 -9.78 -11.28
CA PHE A 243 3.68 -10.52 -12.54
C PHE A 243 4.72 -11.62 -12.45
N VAL A 244 4.34 -12.83 -12.86
CA VAL A 244 5.22 -14.01 -12.90
C VAL A 244 5.33 -14.59 -14.31
N ASP A 245 6.39 -15.36 -14.53
CA ASP A 245 6.58 -16.10 -15.78
C ASP A 245 5.48 -17.17 -15.92
N PRO A 246 4.72 -17.22 -17.04
CA PRO A 246 3.66 -18.21 -17.21
C PRO A 246 4.17 -19.65 -17.31
N SER A 247 5.42 -19.86 -17.72
CA SER A 247 6.07 -21.18 -17.76
C SER A 247 6.67 -21.58 -16.42
N ASN A 248 6.99 -20.60 -15.56
CA ASN A 248 7.45 -20.82 -14.20
C ASN A 248 6.85 -19.78 -13.24
N PRO A 249 5.66 -20.04 -12.66
CA PRO A 249 4.94 -19.08 -11.80
C PRO A 249 5.65 -18.72 -10.48
N THR A 250 6.82 -19.30 -10.20
CA THR A 250 7.68 -18.90 -9.05
C THR A 250 8.61 -17.74 -9.36
N LEU A 251 8.86 -17.47 -10.66
CA LEU A 251 9.75 -16.40 -11.11
C LEU A 251 8.98 -15.08 -11.24
N VAL A 252 9.26 -14.12 -10.35
CA VAL A 252 8.70 -12.76 -10.44
C VAL A 252 9.40 -11.98 -11.54
N VAL A 253 8.65 -11.58 -12.55
CA VAL A 253 9.13 -10.83 -13.73
C VAL A 253 8.70 -9.37 -13.73
N GLY A 254 7.75 -8.97 -12.89
CA GLY A 254 7.27 -7.59 -12.81
C GLY A 254 6.57 -7.25 -11.51
N LEU A 255 6.75 -6.02 -11.05
CA LEU A 255 6.05 -5.38 -9.96
C LEU A 255 5.48 -4.06 -10.46
N ILE A 256 4.16 -3.92 -10.44
CA ILE A 256 3.45 -2.77 -11.01
C ILE A 256 2.69 -1.99 -9.93
N ASP A 257 2.16 -0.83 -10.32
CA ASP A 257 1.34 0.05 -9.48
C ASP A 257 2.08 0.70 -8.30
N TRP A 258 3.03 1.56 -8.64
CA TRP A 258 3.80 2.39 -7.71
C TRP A 258 3.14 3.74 -7.42
N GLN A 259 1.85 3.86 -7.75
CA GLN A 259 1.07 5.05 -7.50
C GLN A 259 0.96 5.32 -5.99
N SER A 260 1.03 6.59 -5.59
CA SER A 260 0.92 7.01 -4.19
C SER A 260 2.00 6.43 -3.26
N SER A 261 3.12 5.94 -3.81
CA SER A 261 4.31 5.60 -3.02
C SER A 261 4.95 6.86 -2.45
N GLU A 262 5.34 6.77 -1.17
CA GLU A 262 6.03 7.82 -0.43
C GLU A 262 7.24 7.25 0.30
N LEU A 263 8.15 8.14 0.68
CA LEU A 263 9.29 7.87 1.54
C LEU A 263 8.83 8.03 2.99
N SER A 264 8.52 6.90 3.62
CA SER A 264 7.96 6.83 4.96
C SER A 264 8.81 5.98 5.92
N PRO A 265 8.62 6.09 7.24
CA PRO A 265 9.34 5.25 8.20
C PRO A 265 9.07 3.76 7.96
N LEU A 266 10.09 2.91 8.04
CA LEU A 266 9.94 1.46 7.82
C LEU A 266 8.91 0.81 8.74
N TYR A 267 8.86 1.20 10.03
CA TYR A 267 7.88 0.63 10.96
C TYR A 267 6.43 0.94 10.57
N PHE A 268 6.20 1.95 9.73
CA PHE A 268 4.87 2.36 9.31
C PHE A 268 4.41 1.59 8.06
N GLN A 269 5.33 1.32 7.13
CA GLN A 269 5.03 0.75 5.81
C GLN A 269 5.41 -0.74 5.64
N ALA A 270 6.41 -1.23 6.38
CA ALA A 270 6.91 -2.59 6.25
C ALA A 270 5.94 -3.59 6.92
N ARG A 271 4.94 -4.03 6.16
CA ARG A 271 3.84 -4.86 6.63
C ARG A 271 3.87 -6.24 6.01
N GLN A 272 3.20 -7.19 6.66
CA GLN A 272 3.07 -8.55 6.17
C GLN A 272 2.39 -8.53 4.79
N PRO A 273 2.99 -9.12 3.73
CA PRO A 273 2.34 -9.22 2.43
C PRO A 273 1.02 -10.00 2.51
N HIS A 274 -0.02 -9.53 1.82
CA HIS A 274 -1.32 -10.22 1.80
C HIS A 274 -1.27 -11.61 1.18
N LEU A 275 -0.26 -11.88 0.36
CA LEU A 275 0.00 -13.17 -0.28
C LEU A 275 0.06 -14.34 0.73
N ILE A 276 0.45 -14.05 1.97
CA ILE A 276 0.66 -15.06 3.02
C ILE A 276 -0.42 -15.02 4.11
N ASP A 277 -1.51 -14.27 3.90
CA ASP A 277 -2.65 -14.29 4.79
C ASP A 277 -3.32 -15.69 4.77
N HIS A 278 -3.67 -16.21 5.93
CA HIS A 278 -4.36 -17.50 6.07
C HIS A 278 -5.56 -17.41 7.00
N GLU A 279 -6.50 -18.32 6.80
CA GLU A 279 -7.56 -18.61 7.76
C GLU A 279 -7.06 -19.63 8.79
N GLY A 280 -7.26 -19.37 10.07
CA GLY A 280 -6.86 -20.25 11.17
C GLY A 280 -6.25 -19.51 12.36
N PRO A 281 -5.68 -20.27 13.33
CA PRO A 281 -5.01 -19.69 14.49
C PRO A 281 -3.93 -18.70 14.06
N THR A 282 -3.96 -17.52 14.70
CA THR A 282 -2.95 -16.49 14.45
C THR A 282 -1.64 -16.93 15.10
N MET A 283 -0.54 -16.86 14.34
CA MET A 283 0.79 -17.04 14.93
C MET A 283 1.09 -15.85 15.83
N HIS A 284 1.60 -16.08 17.04
CA HIS A 284 2.09 -15.03 17.93
C HIS A 284 3.62 -15.07 17.98
N GLY A 285 4.27 -13.91 17.89
CA GLY A 285 5.73 -13.81 17.98
C GLY A 285 6.51 -14.31 16.75
N LEU A 286 7.75 -14.74 17.00
CA LEU A 286 8.77 -15.19 16.04
C LEU A 286 9.14 -16.68 16.21
N GLU A 287 8.32 -17.44 16.92
CA GLU A 287 8.54 -18.86 17.15
C GLU A 287 8.40 -19.65 15.86
N ARG A 288 9.35 -20.56 15.62
CA ARG A 288 9.34 -21.40 14.41
C ARG A 288 8.16 -22.35 14.51
N PRO A 289 7.27 -22.40 13.50
CA PRO A 289 6.18 -23.35 13.50
C PRO A 289 6.75 -24.77 13.48
N THR A 290 6.04 -25.70 14.09
CA THR A 290 6.37 -27.13 14.13
C THR A 290 5.17 -27.92 13.61
N LEU A 291 5.46 -29.04 12.93
CA LEU A 291 4.42 -30.01 12.63
C LEU A 291 4.00 -30.68 13.95
N PRO A 292 2.70 -30.95 14.16
CA PRO A 292 2.24 -31.76 15.29
C PRO A 292 2.97 -33.11 15.33
N ALA A 293 3.35 -33.57 16.53
CA ALA A 293 4.15 -34.79 16.70
C ALA A 293 3.43 -36.05 16.17
N ASP A 294 2.11 -36.07 16.24
CA ASP A 294 1.20 -37.10 15.73
C ASP A 294 0.96 -37.02 14.21
N SER A 295 1.52 -36.02 13.52
CA SER A 295 1.28 -35.81 12.07
C SER A 295 1.74 -36.97 11.17
N ALA A 296 2.66 -37.81 11.64
CA ALA A 296 3.12 -39.00 10.93
C ALA A 296 2.05 -40.11 10.90
N GLU A 297 1.21 -40.18 11.93
CA GLU A 297 0.18 -41.20 12.17
C GLU A 297 -1.20 -40.78 11.63
N LEU A 298 -1.33 -39.55 11.15
CA LEU A 298 -2.57 -39.04 10.58
C LEU A 298 -2.89 -39.72 9.24
N GLU A 299 -4.19 -39.93 9.04
CA GLU A 299 -4.78 -40.27 7.75
C GLU A 299 -4.25 -39.36 6.62
N PRO A 300 -4.07 -39.86 5.39
CA PRO A 300 -3.42 -39.10 4.30
C PRO A 300 -4.02 -37.70 4.04
N SER A 301 -5.35 -37.56 4.16
CA SER A 301 -6.05 -36.28 4.00
C SER A 301 -5.72 -35.29 5.13
N LYS A 302 -5.70 -35.76 6.38
CA LYS A 302 -5.34 -34.97 7.57
C LYS A 302 -3.85 -34.61 7.57
N LYS A 303 -2.99 -35.53 7.12
CA LYS A 303 -1.55 -35.28 6.94
C LYS A 303 -1.29 -34.19 5.92
N LYS A 304 -1.97 -34.22 4.76
CA LYS A 304 -1.89 -33.17 3.74
C LYS A 304 -2.37 -31.82 4.28
N ALA A 305 -3.45 -31.80 5.06
CA ALA A 305 -3.96 -30.59 5.70
C ALA A 305 -2.98 -30.02 6.74
N ALA A 306 -2.41 -30.86 7.61
CA ALA A 306 -1.42 -30.47 8.61
C ALA A 306 -0.15 -29.90 7.97
N GLN A 307 0.33 -30.53 6.89
CA GLN A 307 1.45 -30.02 6.09
C GLN A 307 1.12 -28.66 5.47
N ALA A 308 -0.02 -28.53 4.79
CA ALA A 308 -0.44 -27.26 4.20
C ALA A 308 -0.54 -26.14 5.24
N PHE A 309 -1.06 -26.43 6.43
CA PHE A 309 -1.13 -25.48 7.54
C PHE A 309 0.26 -25.09 8.05
N PHE A 310 1.13 -26.07 8.32
CA PHE A 310 2.53 -25.83 8.73
C PHE A 310 3.29 -24.94 7.74
N TYR A 311 3.11 -25.17 6.44
CA TYR A 311 3.78 -24.37 5.43
C TYR A 311 3.22 -22.94 5.34
N ARG A 312 1.91 -22.72 5.54
CA ARG A 312 1.34 -21.35 5.64
C ARG A 312 1.92 -20.61 6.84
N GLN A 313 1.97 -21.27 8.00
CA GLN A 313 2.62 -20.73 9.18
C GLN A 313 4.10 -20.44 8.92
N SER A 314 4.79 -21.30 8.17
CA SER A 314 6.20 -21.09 7.80
C SER A 314 6.40 -19.88 6.90
N CYS A 315 5.48 -19.60 5.97
CA CYS A 315 5.52 -18.38 5.15
C CYS A 315 5.40 -17.11 6.00
N ILE A 316 4.44 -17.10 6.94
CA ILE A 316 4.24 -15.99 7.88
C ILE A 316 5.45 -15.82 8.79
N TRP A 317 5.97 -16.92 9.32
CA TRP A 317 7.16 -16.91 10.16
C TRP A 317 8.36 -16.33 9.41
N ASN A 318 8.60 -16.74 8.16
CA ASN A 318 9.69 -16.21 7.35
C ASN A 318 9.52 -14.70 7.08
N ALA A 319 8.31 -14.25 6.72
CA ALA A 319 8.04 -12.84 6.51
C ALA A 319 8.26 -12.02 7.78
N ARG A 320 7.80 -12.51 8.95
CA ARG A 320 8.04 -11.85 10.23
C ARG A 320 9.49 -11.86 10.66
N ARG A 321 10.23 -12.96 10.42
CA ARG A 321 11.67 -13.00 10.66
C ARG A 321 12.41 -12.01 9.77
N PHE A 322 12.03 -11.91 8.50
CA PHE A 322 12.59 -10.92 7.59
C PHE A 322 12.36 -9.51 8.11
N LEU A 323 11.11 -9.15 8.42
CA LEU A 323 10.76 -7.83 8.94
C LEU A 323 11.43 -7.52 10.28
N SER A 324 11.56 -8.52 11.17
CA SER A 324 12.31 -8.37 12.42
C SER A 324 13.82 -8.25 12.18
N ALA A 325 14.37 -8.94 11.19
CA ALA A 325 15.78 -8.83 10.81
C ALA A 325 16.13 -7.43 10.30
N LEU A 326 15.20 -6.71 9.67
CA LEU A 326 15.38 -5.29 9.32
C LEU A 326 15.65 -4.43 10.57
N SER A 327 14.99 -4.71 11.69
CA SER A 327 15.24 -4.04 12.99
C SER A 327 16.48 -4.57 13.72
N SER A 328 16.93 -5.79 13.41
CA SER A 328 17.92 -6.53 14.23
C SER A 328 19.36 -6.04 14.10
N ARG A 329 19.61 -4.86 13.51
CA ARG A 329 20.91 -4.19 13.64
C ARG A 329 21.23 -3.75 15.09
N LYS A 330 20.31 -3.91 16.06
CA LYS A 330 20.58 -4.24 17.48
C LYS A 330 19.35 -4.86 18.19
N PRO A 331 19.48 -5.93 18.99
CA PRO A 331 18.38 -6.87 19.23
C PRO A 331 17.67 -6.68 20.58
N ARG A 332 16.84 -5.64 20.79
CA ARG A 332 16.06 -5.57 22.05
C ARG A 332 14.55 -5.29 22.02
N HIS A 333 13.95 -4.69 20.98
CA HIS A 333 12.51 -4.31 21.11
C HIS A 333 11.65 -4.45 19.84
N SER A 334 11.81 -5.52 19.04
CA SER A 334 11.09 -5.70 17.76
C SER A 334 9.68 -6.32 17.87
N CYS A 335 9.26 -6.89 19.00
CA CYS A 335 8.10 -7.79 19.02
C CYS A 335 6.71 -7.09 19.12
N CYS A 336 6.63 -5.90 19.75
CA CYS A 336 5.33 -5.24 20.00
C CYS A 336 4.80 -4.36 18.85
N PHE A 337 5.65 -3.93 17.91
CA PHE A 337 5.26 -2.95 16.89
C PHE A 337 4.42 -3.53 15.75
N PHE A 338 4.52 -4.83 15.47
CA PHE A 338 3.78 -5.47 14.37
C PHE A 338 2.28 -5.68 14.63
N SER A 339 1.84 -5.66 15.90
CA SER A 339 0.44 -5.91 16.27
C SER A 339 -0.49 -4.73 15.98
N LEU A 340 -0.03 -3.49 16.22
CA LEU A 340 -0.85 -2.28 16.03
C LEU A 340 -0.92 -1.83 14.58
N ALA A 341 0.18 -1.98 13.81
CA ALA A 341 0.21 -1.64 12.40
C ALA A 341 -0.61 -2.60 11.54
N THR A 342 -0.82 -3.85 11.95
CA THR A 342 -1.62 -4.83 11.18
C THR A 342 -3.12 -4.59 11.32
N TYR A 343 -3.61 -4.11 12.47
CA TYR A 343 -5.05 -4.02 12.74
C TYR A 343 -5.78 -2.90 11.95
N SER A 344 -5.20 -1.70 11.82
CA SER A 344 -5.97 -0.53 11.32
C SER A 344 -6.22 -0.48 9.81
N SER A 345 -5.40 -1.14 8.96
CA SER A 345 -5.65 -1.18 7.51
C SER A 345 -6.21 -2.50 7.01
N THR A 346 -5.92 -3.63 7.67
CA THR A 346 -6.47 -4.93 7.23
C THR A 346 -7.99 -4.92 7.34
N GLU A 347 -8.54 -4.23 8.34
CA GLU A 347 -9.98 -4.00 8.46
C GLU A 347 -10.52 -3.03 7.40
N LYS A 348 -9.87 -1.88 7.16
CA LYS A 348 -10.28 -0.94 6.09
C LYS A 348 -10.37 -1.62 4.72
N GLN A 349 -9.36 -2.38 4.31
CA GLN A 349 -9.34 -3.08 3.01
C GLN A 349 -10.22 -4.36 2.98
N ARG A 350 -10.36 -5.11 4.10
CA ARG A 350 -11.34 -6.20 4.20
C ARG A 350 -12.78 -5.72 4.09
N THR A 351 -13.08 -4.52 4.61
CA THR A 351 -14.45 -3.95 4.54
C THR A 351 -14.81 -3.58 3.10
N TRP A 352 -13.86 -3.02 2.33
CA TRP A 352 -14.02 -2.78 0.89
C TRP A 352 -14.28 -4.08 0.11
N ARG A 353 -13.57 -5.18 0.40
CA ARG A 353 -13.81 -6.49 -0.24
C ARG A 353 -15.16 -7.10 0.12
N LYS A 354 -15.64 -6.96 1.37
CA LYS A 354 -16.99 -7.43 1.76
C LYS A 354 -18.10 -6.66 1.03
N LEU A 355 -17.92 -5.36 0.82
CA LEU A 355 -18.87 -4.53 0.06
C LEU A 355 -18.83 -4.80 -1.45
N ALA A 356 -17.65 -5.07 -2.01
CA ALA A 356 -17.48 -5.43 -3.43
C ALA A 356 -18.05 -6.81 -3.76
N ASN A 357 -17.83 -7.82 -2.90
CA ASN A 357 -18.35 -9.17 -3.11
C ASN A 357 -19.85 -9.30 -2.82
N TRP A 358 -20.43 -8.50 -1.91
CA TRP A 358 -21.89 -8.52 -1.69
C TRP A 358 -22.66 -8.09 -2.95
N LYS A 359 -22.15 -7.12 -3.72
CA LYS A 359 -22.77 -6.72 -5.00
C LYS A 359 -22.63 -7.76 -6.12
N ALA A 360 -21.70 -8.71 -6.02
CA ALA A 360 -21.43 -9.71 -7.05
C ALA A 360 -22.30 -10.99 -6.95
N TYR A 361 -22.94 -11.26 -5.80
CA TYR A 361 -23.70 -12.51 -5.56
C TYR A 361 -25.22 -12.33 -5.36
N ALA A 362 -25.77 -11.14 -5.61
CA ALA A 362 -27.21 -10.93 -5.54
C ALA A 362 -27.92 -11.35 -6.84
N THR A 363 -28.07 -12.65 -7.08
CA THR A 363 -29.17 -13.18 -7.91
C THR A 363 -30.39 -13.43 -7.02
N PRO A 364 -31.60 -13.00 -7.42
CA PRO A 364 -32.79 -13.11 -6.58
C PRO A 364 -33.32 -14.54 -6.60
N SER A 365 -33.35 -15.21 -5.46
CA SER A 365 -34.23 -16.37 -5.24
C SER A 365 -35.51 -15.90 -4.53
N PRO A 366 -36.70 -16.26 -5.03
CA PRO A 366 -37.95 -15.95 -4.38
C PRO A 366 -38.20 -16.97 -3.27
N GLU A 367 -38.42 -16.49 -2.04
CA GLU A 367 -39.07 -17.14 -0.88
C GLU A 367 -38.27 -16.94 0.40
N LEU A 368 -38.55 -15.84 1.10
CA LEU A 368 -38.59 -15.79 2.57
C LEU A 368 -39.27 -14.47 2.97
N LYS A 369 -40.50 -14.60 3.48
CA LYS A 369 -41.30 -13.52 4.05
C LYS A 369 -40.84 -13.24 5.48
N ALA A 370 -40.50 -11.96 5.78
CA ALA A 370 -40.75 -11.19 7.03
C ALA A 370 -39.63 -10.16 7.33
N PRO A 371 -39.88 -9.12 8.15
CA PRO A 371 -40.74 -7.98 7.85
C PRO A 371 -39.92 -6.69 7.64
N TYR A 372 -40.60 -5.77 6.98
CA TYR A 372 -40.17 -4.47 6.48
C TYR A 372 -39.86 -3.46 7.60
N ILE A 373 -38.71 -2.79 7.55
CA ILE A 373 -38.45 -1.49 8.22
C ILE A 373 -37.91 -0.55 7.13
N PRO A 374 -38.56 0.60 6.86
CA PRO A 374 -38.29 1.38 5.65
C PRO A 374 -37.05 2.27 5.83
N PHE A 375 -36.03 2.06 4.99
CA PHE A 375 -35.04 3.10 4.71
C PHE A 375 -35.54 3.94 3.54
N LEU A 376 -35.81 5.21 3.83
CA LEU A 376 -36.26 6.20 2.87
C LEU A 376 -35.23 6.37 1.75
N SER A 377 -35.72 6.20 0.53
CA SER A 377 -35.08 6.45 -0.75
C SER A 377 -34.77 7.93 -0.96
N GLN A 378 -33.57 8.25 -1.42
CA GLN A 378 -33.38 9.34 -2.39
C GLN A 378 -32.76 8.78 -3.68
N PRO A 379 -33.49 8.88 -4.81
CA PRO A 379 -33.05 8.41 -6.12
C PRO A 379 -32.61 9.59 -6.98
N GLN A 380 -31.33 9.70 -7.34
CA GLN A 380 -30.84 10.26 -8.61
C GLN A 380 -29.32 10.05 -8.65
N ILE A 381 -28.86 9.10 -9.48
CA ILE A 381 -27.56 8.95 -10.17
C ILE A 381 -27.52 7.47 -10.61
N SER A 382 -28.34 7.11 -11.60
CA SER A 382 -28.22 5.80 -12.27
C SER A 382 -28.68 5.80 -13.74
N LYS A 383 -28.84 6.97 -14.36
CA LYS A 383 -29.30 7.08 -15.76
C LYS A 383 -28.24 7.56 -16.77
N GLN A 384 -26.95 7.46 -16.48
CA GLN A 384 -25.91 7.87 -17.45
C GLN A 384 -24.81 6.84 -17.79
N PHE A 385 -24.96 5.56 -17.41
CA PHE A 385 -23.95 4.53 -17.75
C PHE A 385 -24.45 3.37 -18.64
N LYS A 386 -25.50 3.60 -19.44
CA LYS A 386 -25.91 2.67 -20.51
C LYS A 386 -26.33 3.42 -21.78
N LEU A 387 -25.37 4.06 -22.44
CA LEU A 387 -25.38 4.28 -23.89
C LEU A 387 -23.94 4.62 -24.31
N ILE A 388 -23.54 4.23 -25.52
CA ILE A 388 -22.17 4.23 -26.06
C ILE A 388 -21.42 2.90 -25.83
N TRP A 389 -21.98 1.82 -26.37
CA TRP A 389 -21.24 0.74 -27.05
C TRP A 389 -22.21 0.04 -28.01
N ARG A 390 -22.56 0.75 -29.09
CA ARG A 390 -23.17 0.24 -30.33
C ARG A 390 -23.45 1.45 -31.22
N VAL A 391 -22.52 1.78 -32.10
CA VAL A 391 -22.71 2.16 -33.52
C VAL A 391 -21.31 2.40 -34.08
N GLN A 392 -20.77 1.40 -34.80
CA GLN A 392 -20.08 1.53 -36.08
C GLN A 392 -19.68 0.12 -36.55
N ARG A 393 -20.64 -0.53 -37.21
CA ARG A 393 -20.46 -0.95 -38.60
C ARG A 393 -21.36 -0.07 -39.44
#